data_AF-A0A6A3DMF6-F1
#
_entry.id   AF-A0A6A3DMF6-F1
#
_cell.length_a   1.000
_cell.length_b   1.000
_cell.length_c   1.000
_cell.angle_alpha   90.00
_cell.angle_beta   90.00
_cell.angle_gamma   90.00
#
_symmetry.space_group_name_H-M   'P 1'
#
loop_
_entity.id
_entity.type
_entity.pdbx_description
1 polymer ?
#
loop_
_entity_poly.entity_id
_entity_poly.type
_entity_poly.pdbx_seq_one_letter_code
_entity_poly.pdbx_strand_id
1 'polypeptide(L)'
;MQRLPLLISASLFLFHAADAACARGVYNNKICSGHGSCNPRNLCECDARHFGFDCSQKRCPLGPAWVAPARATDDAHYPVECSNKGVCDYEEGACTCDEGFVGSACQRLECPHACDGAGQCLSLKELSATYAVGSEPLYDSVWDAEMIYGCKCRKGYHAYDCSLRTFNRPQLVW
;
A
#
# COMPACT_ATOMS: atom_id res chain seq x y z
N MET A 1 -56.20 12.81 53.79
CA MET A 1 -55.68 11.83 52.82
C MET A 1 -56.44 11.99 51.51
N GLN A 2 -55.85 12.57 50.46
CA GLN A 2 -56.13 12.22 49.05
C GLN A 2 -55.33 13.12 48.07
N ARG A 3 -54.32 12.46 47.46
CA ARG A 3 -53.92 12.47 46.04
C ARG A 3 -53.55 13.80 45.38
N LEU A 4 -52.25 14.13 45.42
CA LEU A 4 -51.57 15.01 44.48
C LEU A 4 -51.30 14.23 43.16
N PRO A 5 -51.58 14.77 41.96
CA PRO A 5 -51.40 14.04 40.72
C PRO A 5 -49.93 14.01 40.30
N LEU A 6 -49.44 12.85 39.87
CA LEU A 6 -48.14 12.70 39.23
C LEU A 6 -48.12 13.47 37.90
N LEU A 7 -47.26 14.47 37.79
CA LEU A 7 -46.88 15.07 36.52
C LEU A 7 -45.93 14.10 35.80
N ILE A 8 -46.48 13.30 34.89
CA ILE A 8 -45.69 12.50 33.95
C ILE A 8 -45.18 13.47 32.90
N SER A 9 -43.92 13.92 33.03
CA SER A 9 -43.25 14.62 31.94
C SER A 9 -43.05 13.63 30.79
N ALA A 10 -43.91 13.71 29.78
CA ALA A 10 -43.69 13.01 28.52
C ALA A 10 -42.53 13.71 27.82
N SER A 11 -41.30 13.29 28.13
CA SER A 11 -40.14 13.60 27.32
C SER A 11 -40.39 13.03 25.93
N LEU A 12 -40.87 13.90 25.03
CA LEU A 12 -40.84 13.67 23.58
C LEU A 12 -39.38 13.48 23.20
N PHE A 13 -38.90 12.25 23.27
CA PHE A 13 -37.72 11.84 22.54
C PHE A 13 -38.06 12.07 21.08
N LEU A 14 -37.58 13.19 20.55
CA LEU A 14 -37.47 13.41 19.11
C LEU A 14 -36.54 12.31 18.60
N PHE A 15 -37.11 11.15 18.28
CA PHE A 15 -36.46 10.18 17.42
C PHE A 15 -36.22 10.90 16.10
N HIS A 16 -35.00 11.38 15.90
CA HIS A 16 -34.56 11.86 14.61
C HIS A 16 -34.70 10.69 13.64
N ALA A 17 -35.73 10.75 12.79
CA ALA A 17 -35.94 9.82 11.69
C ALA A 17 -34.92 10.09 10.55
N ALA A 18 -33.63 10.13 10.88
CA ALA A 18 -32.56 10.43 9.92
C ALA A 18 -31.97 9.17 9.26
N ASP A 19 -32.25 7.98 9.79
CA ASP A 19 -31.55 6.75 9.38
C ASP A 19 -32.26 5.91 8.29
N ALA A 20 -33.46 6.28 7.88
CA ALA A 20 -34.27 5.46 6.97
C ALA A 20 -33.88 5.56 5.49
N ALA A 21 -33.12 6.59 5.10
CA ALA A 21 -32.84 6.88 3.69
C ALA A 21 -31.39 6.59 3.26
N CYS A 22 -30.48 6.31 4.20
CA CYS A 22 -29.09 6.02 3.84
C CYS A 22 -28.88 4.62 3.28
N ALA A 23 -27.89 4.51 2.40
CA ALA A 23 -27.45 3.25 1.83
C ALA A 23 -27.11 2.24 2.93
N ARG A 24 -27.46 0.97 2.70
CA ARG A 24 -27.17 -0.13 3.62
C ARG A 24 -26.39 -1.19 2.88
N GLY A 25 -25.44 -1.81 3.58
CA GLY A 25 -24.62 -2.87 3.01
C GLY A 25 -25.46 -4.07 2.59
N VAL A 26 -25.24 -4.56 1.38
CA VAL A 26 -25.97 -5.71 0.79
C VAL A 26 -25.88 -6.96 1.69
N TYR A 27 -24.72 -7.21 2.30
CA TYR A 27 -24.46 -8.44 3.05
C TYR A 27 -24.73 -8.37 4.55
N ASN A 28 -24.68 -7.16 5.15
CA ASN A 28 -24.77 -6.99 6.61
C ASN A 28 -25.95 -6.10 7.04
N ASN A 29 -26.68 -5.51 6.09
CA ASN A 29 -27.80 -4.61 6.29
C ASN A 29 -27.51 -3.49 7.31
N LYS A 30 -26.26 -3.09 7.51
CA LYS A 30 -25.88 -1.94 8.34
C LYS A 30 -25.87 -0.68 7.49
N ILE A 31 -26.23 0.45 8.09
CA ILE A 31 -26.10 1.78 7.46
C ILE A 31 -24.63 1.99 7.09
N CYS A 32 -24.38 2.40 5.85
CA CYS A 32 -23.04 2.59 5.30
C CYS A 32 -22.15 1.36 5.53
N SER A 33 -22.73 0.16 5.41
CA SER A 33 -22.09 -1.14 5.66
C SER A 33 -21.43 -1.28 7.05
N GLY A 34 -21.67 -0.34 7.97
CA GLY A 34 -20.95 -0.24 9.25
C GLY A 34 -19.57 0.43 9.16
N HIS A 35 -19.23 1.03 8.02
CA HIS A 35 -17.93 1.61 7.69
C HIS A 35 -18.00 3.11 7.40
N GLY A 36 -18.89 3.81 8.10
CA GLY A 36 -19.09 5.24 7.93
C GLY A 36 -20.29 5.76 8.68
N SER A 37 -20.57 7.05 8.49
CA SER A 37 -21.74 7.74 9.03
C SER A 37 -22.64 8.25 7.92
N CYS A 38 -23.95 8.22 8.16
CA CYS A 38 -24.95 8.82 7.28
C CYS A 38 -25.00 10.33 7.53
N ASN A 39 -24.80 11.15 6.49
CA ASN A 39 -24.92 12.60 6.62
C ASN A 39 -26.36 13.09 6.35
N PRO A 40 -26.71 14.36 6.67
CA PRO A 40 -28.06 14.90 6.47
C PRO A 40 -28.56 14.92 5.02
N ARG A 41 -27.68 14.66 4.03
CA ARG A 41 -28.03 14.55 2.61
C ARG A 41 -28.26 13.09 2.16
N ASN A 42 -28.35 12.16 3.12
CA ASN A 42 -28.48 10.71 2.90
C ASN A 42 -27.30 10.09 2.13
N LEU A 43 -26.11 10.69 2.25
CA LEU A 43 -24.88 10.15 1.68
C LEU A 43 -24.03 9.53 2.79
N CYS A 44 -23.47 8.36 2.50
CA CYS A 44 -22.51 7.72 3.38
C CYS A 44 -21.15 8.43 3.31
N GLU A 45 -20.69 8.91 4.47
CA GLU A 45 -19.35 9.42 4.69
C GLU A 45 -18.51 8.27 5.28
N CYS A 46 -17.71 7.64 4.42
CA CYS A 46 -16.97 6.44 4.76
C CYS A 46 -15.77 6.73 5.67
N ASP A 47 -15.40 5.72 6.46
CA ASP A 47 -14.13 5.73 7.18
C ASP A 47 -12.92 5.72 6.21
N ALA A 48 -11.73 6.02 6.74
CA ALA A 48 -10.53 6.19 5.94
C ALA A 48 -10.12 4.96 5.11
N ARG A 49 -10.64 3.76 5.43
CA ARG A 49 -10.29 2.51 4.75
C ARG A 49 -11.37 2.02 3.79
N HIS A 50 -12.53 2.68 3.73
CA HIS A 50 -13.63 2.26 2.88
C HIS A 50 -14.09 3.36 1.93
N PHE A 51 -14.80 2.96 0.86
CA PHE A 51 -15.39 3.83 -0.13
C PHE A 51 -16.58 3.16 -0.83
N GLY A 52 -17.13 3.85 -1.82
CA GLY A 52 -18.33 3.43 -2.54
C GLY A 52 -19.59 4.04 -1.95
N PHE A 53 -20.73 3.70 -2.55
CA PHE A 53 -22.03 4.28 -2.21
C PHE A 53 -22.47 3.97 -0.77
N ASP A 54 -22.14 2.78 -0.29
CA ASP A 54 -22.52 2.25 1.02
C ASP A 54 -21.30 1.88 1.88
N CYS A 55 -20.10 2.37 1.54
CA CYS A 55 -18.84 2.06 2.24
C CYS A 55 -18.50 0.56 2.34
N SER A 56 -19.01 -0.28 1.44
CA SER A 56 -18.70 -1.71 1.41
C SER A 56 -17.33 -2.03 0.81
N GLN A 57 -16.79 -1.16 -0.05
CA GLN A 57 -15.53 -1.40 -0.75
C GLN A 57 -14.35 -0.90 0.09
N LYS A 58 -13.32 -1.73 0.26
CA LYS A 58 -12.07 -1.37 0.95
C LYS A 58 -11.11 -0.69 0.00
N ARG A 59 -10.39 0.31 0.49
CA ARG A 59 -9.32 0.97 -0.26
C ARG A 59 -8.05 0.13 -0.23
N CYS A 60 -7.37 0.03 -1.36
CA CYS A 60 -6.06 -0.61 -1.40
C CYS A 60 -4.94 0.35 -0.97
N PRO A 61 -3.77 -0.20 -0.60
CA PRO A 61 -2.57 0.59 -0.35
C PRO A 61 -2.21 1.46 -1.53
N LEU A 62 -1.79 2.69 -1.23
CA LEU A 62 -1.20 3.60 -2.18
C LEU A 62 0.32 3.51 -2.10
N GLY A 63 0.99 3.55 -3.23
CA GLY A 63 2.43 3.65 -3.34
C GLY A 63 2.84 4.59 -4.46
N PRO A 64 4.12 5.00 -4.55
CA PRO A 64 4.60 5.81 -5.66
C PRO A 64 4.27 5.17 -7.00
N ALA A 65 3.80 5.95 -7.96
CA ALA A 65 3.46 5.43 -9.28
C ALA A 65 4.73 5.02 -10.05
N TRP A 66 4.78 3.77 -10.53
CA TRP A 66 5.79 3.34 -11.50
C TRP A 66 5.62 4.05 -12.84
N VAL A 67 4.37 4.23 -13.25
CA VAL A 67 3.99 4.93 -14.48
C VAL A 67 2.71 5.69 -14.20
N ALA A 68 2.72 7.00 -14.43
CA ALA A 68 1.54 7.84 -14.37
C ALA A 68 1.71 9.06 -15.29
N PRO A 69 0.61 9.66 -15.78
CA PRO A 69 0.66 10.95 -16.43
C PRO A 69 1.19 12.01 -15.45
N ALA A 70 2.13 12.85 -15.88
CA ALA A 70 2.61 13.95 -15.06
C ALA A 70 1.47 14.93 -14.75
N ARG A 71 1.35 15.34 -13.49
CA ARG A 71 0.32 16.31 -13.04
C ARG A 71 0.85 17.74 -13.02
N ALA A 72 2.16 17.88 -12.83
CA ALA A 72 2.88 19.16 -12.85
C ALA A 72 4.36 18.91 -13.16
N THR A 73 5.14 19.99 -13.22
CA THR A 73 6.61 19.92 -13.25
C THR A 73 7.10 19.15 -12.02
N ASP A 74 7.97 18.17 -12.26
CA ASP A 74 8.54 17.30 -11.23
C ASP A 74 7.51 16.48 -10.40
N ASP A 75 6.29 16.29 -10.92
CA ASP A 75 5.22 15.50 -10.28
C ASP A 75 4.68 14.41 -11.23
N ALA A 76 5.37 13.26 -11.26
CA ALA A 76 4.99 12.08 -12.03
C ALA A 76 4.86 10.79 -11.18
N HIS A 77 5.35 10.80 -9.93
CA HIS A 77 5.40 9.62 -9.05
C HIS A 77 4.48 9.75 -7.83
N TYR A 78 3.41 10.54 -7.95
CA TYR A 78 2.43 10.70 -6.88
C TYR A 78 1.84 9.36 -6.43
N PRO A 79 1.38 9.23 -5.17
CA PRO A 79 0.80 8.00 -4.67
C PRO A 79 -0.44 7.57 -5.47
N VAL A 80 -0.45 6.32 -5.92
CA VAL A 80 -1.55 5.68 -6.65
C VAL A 80 -1.82 4.29 -6.10
N GLU A 81 -3.04 3.81 -6.35
CA GLU A 81 -3.46 2.47 -5.95
C GLU A 81 -2.57 1.40 -6.60
N CYS A 82 -2.05 0.50 -5.77
CA CYS A 82 -1.17 -0.59 -6.19
C CYS A 82 0.00 -0.12 -7.08
N SER A 83 0.50 1.10 -6.88
CA SER A 83 1.61 1.72 -7.63
C SER A 83 1.46 1.64 -9.17
N ASN A 84 0.24 1.47 -9.69
CA ASN A 84 -0.05 1.14 -11.09
C ASN A 84 0.74 -0.09 -11.61
N LYS A 85 1.02 -1.07 -10.73
CA LYS A 85 1.67 -2.36 -11.02
C LYS A 85 1.01 -3.52 -10.30
N GLY A 86 -0.31 -3.47 -10.23
CA GLY A 86 -1.14 -4.52 -9.68
C GLY A 86 -2.61 -4.18 -9.79
N VAL A 87 -3.43 -5.14 -9.41
CA VAL A 87 -4.88 -5.03 -9.36
C VAL A 87 -5.33 -5.02 -7.90
N CYS A 88 -6.16 -4.05 -7.54
CA CYS A 88 -6.76 -3.99 -6.22
C CYS A 88 -7.93 -4.97 -6.11
N ASP A 89 -7.90 -5.81 -5.07
CA ASP A 89 -9.09 -6.49 -4.58
C ASP A 89 -9.78 -5.57 -3.57
N TYR A 90 -10.92 -4.99 -3.95
CA TYR A 90 -11.69 -4.08 -3.11
C TYR A 90 -12.50 -4.78 -2.01
N GLU A 91 -12.61 -6.11 -2.01
CA GLU A 91 -13.21 -6.87 -0.91
C GLU A 91 -12.19 -7.17 0.18
N GLU A 92 -10.93 -7.42 -0.19
CA GLU A 92 -9.82 -7.66 0.74
C GLU A 92 -9.12 -6.38 1.18
N GLY A 93 -9.08 -5.36 0.30
CA GLY A 93 -8.29 -4.15 0.47
C GLY A 93 -6.80 -4.40 0.24
N ALA A 94 -6.46 -5.32 -0.67
CA ALA A 94 -5.10 -5.78 -0.92
C ALA A 94 -4.78 -5.78 -2.42
N CYS A 95 -3.52 -5.51 -2.75
CA CYS A 95 -3.05 -5.50 -4.13
C CYS A 95 -2.50 -6.88 -4.52
N THR A 96 -2.97 -7.40 -5.65
CA THR A 96 -2.30 -8.49 -6.37
C THR A 96 -1.33 -7.86 -7.36
N CYS A 97 -0.03 -8.07 -7.18
CA CYS A 97 0.99 -7.42 -7.98
C CYS A 97 1.25 -8.11 -9.32
N ASP A 98 1.64 -7.31 -10.31
CA ASP A 98 2.15 -7.81 -11.58
C ASP A 98 3.48 -8.56 -11.39
N GLU A 99 3.86 -9.41 -12.35
CA GLU A 99 5.08 -10.20 -12.30
C GLU A 99 6.33 -9.32 -12.06
N GLY A 100 7.14 -9.71 -11.07
CA GLY A 100 8.36 -9.01 -10.69
C GLY A 100 8.15 -7.79 -9.77
N PHE A 101 6.91 -7.44 -9.42
CA PHE A 101 6.59 -6.37 -8.47
C PHE A 101 6.09 -6.96 -7.15
N VAL A 102 6.51 -6.36 -6.03
CA VAL A 102 6.19 -6.80 -4.67
C VAL A 102 6.01 -5.62 -3.73
N GLY A 103 5.55 -5.93 -2.51
CA GLY A 103 5.18 -4.94 -1.50
C GLY A 103 3.66 -4.78 -1.42
N SER A 104 3.16 -4.17 -0.34
CA SER A 104 1.71 -4.03 -0.10
C SER A 104 0.99 -3.22 -1.17
N ALA A 105 1.70 -2.33 -1.86
CA ALA A 105 1.20 -1.54 -2.98
C ALA A 105 1.92 -1.87 -4.29
N CYS A 106 2.66 -3.00 -4.40
CA CYS A 106 3.44 -3.33 -5.61
C CYS A 106 4.50 -2.28 -5.96
N GLN A 107 4.97 -1.55 -4.96
CA GLN A 107 5.80 -0.36 -5.11
C GLN A 107 7.28 -0.63 -5.35
N ARG A 108 7.72 -1.89 -5.24
CA ARG A 108 9.13 -2.24 -5.43
C ARG A 108 9.30 -3.48 -6.28
N LEU A 109 10.47 -3.62 -6.91
CA LEU A 109 10.85 -4.83 -7.63
C LEU A 109 11.21 -5.97 -6.68
N GLU A 110 10.90 -7.19 -7.10
CA GLU A 110 11.47 -8.40 -6.51
C GLU A 110 12.94 -8.54 -6.92
N CYS A 111 13.77 -9.05 -6.02
CA CYS A 111 15.12 -9.44 -6.41
C CYS A 111 15.10 -10.70 -7.27
N PRO A 112 15.94 -10.77 -8.32
CA PRO A 112 15.99 -11.92 -9.19
C PRO A 112 16.34 -13.18 -8.39
N HIS A 113 15.50 -14.21 -8.51
CA HIS A 113 15.65 -15.52 -7.84
C HIS A 113 15.98 -15.43 -6.33
N ALA A 114 15.50 -14.41 -5.63
CA ALA A 114 15.87 -14.14 -4.23
C ALA A 114 17.39 -14.15 -3.98
N CYS A 115 18.16 -13.67 -4.97
CA CYS A 115 19.61 -13.67 -4.98
C CYS A 115 20.24 -15.07 -4.79
N ASP A 116 19.55 -16.13 -5.26
CA ASP A 116 19.92 -17.55 -5.20
C ASP A 116 20.28 -18.03 -3.77
N GLY A 117 19.79 -17.32 -2.73
CA GLY A 117 20.24 -17.49 -1.35
C GLY A 117 21.75 -17.19 -1.14
N ALA A 118 22.44 -16.71 -2.16
CA ALA A 118 23.86 -16.38 -2.20
C ALA A 118 24.14 -14.88 -2.06
N GLY A 119 23.11 -14.05 -1.92
CA GLY A 119 23.24 -12.61 -1.72
C GLY A 119 22.19 -12.00 -0.79
N GLN A 120 22.29 -10.69 -0.62
CA GLN A 120 21.28 -9.87 0.05
C GLN A 120 20.49 -9.10 -1.01
N CYS A 121 19.17 -9.12 -0.90
CA CYS A 121 18.28 -8.30 -1.71
C CYS A 121 18.23 -6.88 -1.12
N LEU A 122 18.80 -5.91 -1.84
CA LEU A 122 18.95 -4.53 -1.39
C LEU A 122 18.34 -3.57 -2.40
N SER A 123 17.81 -2.47 -1.90
CA SER A 123 17.36 -1.34 -2.73
C SER A 123 18.54 -0.67 -3.43
N LEU A 124 18.26 0.08 -4.50
CA LEU A 124 19.29 0.83 -5.22
C LEU A 124 20.00 1.86 -4.33
N LYS A 125 19.28 2.44 -3.37
CA LYS A 125 19.83 3.27 -2.28
C LYS A 125 20.89 2.54 -1.45
N GLU A 126 20.56 1.36 -0.96
CA GLU A 126 21.47 0.55 -0.13
C GLU A 126 22.65 0.00 -0.93
N LEU A 127 22.44 -0.37 -2.19
CA LEU A 127 23.50 -0.78 -3.11
C LEU A 127 24.45 0.37 -3.39
N SER A 128 23.92 1.56 -3.70
CA SER A 128 24.74 2.76 -3.92
C SER A 128 25.61 3.07 -2.70
N ALA A 129 25.05 3.04 -1.49
CA ALA A 129 25.81 3.24 -0.26
C ALA A 129 26.86 2.13 -0.03
N THR A 130 26.58 0.89 -0.44
CA THR A 130 27.52 -0.24 -0.31
C THR A 130 28.75 -0.09 -1.21
N TYR A 131 28.58 0.44 -2.42
CA TYR A 131 29.64 0.52 -3.44
C TYR A 131 30.24 1.92 -3.61
N ALA A 132 29.82 2.90 -2.81
CA ALA A 132 30.39 4.25 -2.84
C ALA A 132 31.89 4.20 -2.53
N VAL A 133 32.70 4.88 -3.36
CA VAL A 133 34.15 5.01 -3.16
C VAL A 133 34.50 6.50 -3.07
N GLY A 134 35.00 6.94 -1.93
CA GLY A 134 35.36 8.35 -1.74
C GLY A 134 34.12 9.26 -1.68
N SER A 135 34.05 10.24 -2.59
CA SER A 135 33.02 11.29 -2.61
C SER A 135 31.99 11.13 -3.73
N GLU A 136 31.75 9.90 -4.17
CA GLU A 136 30.73 9.62 -5.19
C GLU A 136 29.32 10.01 -4.70
N PRO A 137 28.47 10.62 -5.55
CA PRO A 137 27.10 10.93 -5.19
C PRO A 137 26.31 9.64 -4.95
N LEU A 138 25.55 9.62 -3.86
CA LEU A 138 24.69 8.50 -3.52
C LEU A 138 23.36 8.57 -4.29
N TYR A 139 22.83 7.41 -4.62
CA TYR A 139 21.49 7.24 -5.17
C TYR A 139 20.45 7.19 -4.03
N ASP A 140 20.35 8.25 -3.24
CA ASP A 140 19.60 8.24 -1.97
C ASP A 140 18.29 9.04 -1.98
N SER A 141 18.19 9.99 -2.91
CA SER A 141 17.13 10.99 -3.02
C SER A 141 16.41 10.97 -4.37
N VAL A 142 16.77 10.03 -5.24
CA VAL A 142 16.09 9.79 -6.51
C VAL A 142 14.78 9.05 -6.25
N TRP A 143 13.75 9.33 -7.05
CA TRP A 143 12.36 8.90 -6.81
C TRP A 143 12.19 7.37 -6.66
N ASP A 144 13.03 6.59 -7.33
CA ASP A 144 13.04 5.12 -7.41
C ASP A 144 14.13 4.46 -6.55
N ALA A 145 14.85 5.24 -5.74
CA ALA A 145 15.95 4.77 -4.91
C ALA A 145 15.55 3.61 -3.98
N GLU A 146 14.28 3.60 -3.54
CA GLU A 146 13.68 2.56 -2.69
C GLU A 146 12.65 1.70 -3.45
N MET A 147 12.56 1.82 -4.79
CA MET A 147 11.67 1.04 -5.65
C MET A 147 12.42 -0.02 -6.44
N ILE A 148 13.64 0.28 -6.89
CA ILE A 148 14.50 -0.66 -7.62
C ILE A 148 15.32 -1.49 -6.63
N TYR A 149 15.35 -2.80 -6.84
CA TYR A 149 16.09 -3.75 -6.01
C TYR A 149 17.05 -4.59 -6.84
N GLY A 150 18.13 -5.02 -6.20
CA GLY A 150 19.14 -5.89 -6.80
C GLY A 150 19.90 -6.69 -5.75
N CYS A 151 20.81 -7.54 -6.22
CA CYS A 151 21.51 -8.48 -5.38
C CYS A 151 22.93 -8.02 -5.03
N LYS A 152 23.21 -7.89 -3.74
CA LYS A 152 24.58 -7.82 -3.20
C LYS A 152 25.07 -9.23 -2.91
N CYS A 153 25.92 -9.77 -3.77
CA CYS A 153 26.41 -11.15 -3.63
C CYS A 153 27.40 -11.31 -2.48
N ARG A 154 27.37 -12.49 -1.84
CA ARG A 154 28.42 -12.92 -0.91
C ARG A 154 29.74 -13.12 -1.68
N LYS A 155 30.86 -13.03 -0.96
CA LYS A 155 32.20 -13.23 -1.53
C LYS A 155 32.28 -14.57 -2.27
N GLY A 156 32.75 -14.54 -3.52
CA GLY A 156 32.88 -15.72 -4.38
C GLY A 156 31.62 -16.08 -5.16
N TYR A 157 30.56 -15.26 -5.08
CA TYR A 157 29.37 -15.35 -5.93
C TYR A 157 29.23 -14.07 -6.77
N HIS A 158 28.69 -14.20 -7.98
CA HIS A 158 28.46 -13.11 -8.92
C HIS A 158 27.30 -13.45 -9.89
N ALA A 159 27.14 -12.64 -10.94
CA ALA A 159 25.94 -12.52 -11.78
C ALA A 159 24.82 -11.71 -11.12
N TYR A 160 23.78 -11.40 -11.88
CA TYR A 160 22.70 -10.49 -11.48
C TYR A 160 21.87 -11.02 -10.30
N ASP A 161 21.87 -12.34 -10.11
CA ASP A 161 21.13 -13.07 -9.08
C ASP A 161 22.05 -13.86 -8.13
N CYS A 162 23.37 -13.66 -8.21
CA CYS A 162 24.36 -14.40 -7.42
C CYS A 162 24.45 -15.91 -7.67
N SER A 163 23.91 -16.42 -8.78
CA SER A 163 23.91 -17.86 -9.11
C SER A 163 25.28 -18.42 -9.50
N LEU A 164 26.21 -17.58 -9.93
CA LEU A 164 27.50 -18.03 -10.44
C LEU A 164 28.60 -17.94 -9.38
N ARG A 165 29.41 -18.99 -9.27
CA ARG A 165 30.53 -19.07 -8.32
C ARG A 165 31.84 -18.73 -8.99
N THR A 166 32.63 -17.87 -8.35
CA THR A 166 34.03 -17.69 -8.72
C THR A 166 34.82 -18.93 -8.31
N PHE A 167 35.32 -19.68 -9.29
CA PHE A 167 36.33 -20.68 -9.04
C PHE A 167 37.70 -19.99 -9.08
N ASN A 168 38.37 -19.91 -7.93
CA ASN A 168 39.80 -19.64 -7.94
C ASN A 168 40.48 -20.82 -8.64
N ARG A 169 40.90 -20.64 -9.90
CA ARG A 169 42.00 -21.48 -10.39
C ARG A 169 43.21 -21.11 -9.53
N PRO A 170 43.88 -22.06 -8.88
CA PRO A 170 45.21 -21.78 -8.37
C PRO A 170 46.01 -21.24 -9.56
N GLN A 171 46.56 -20.05 -9.41
CA GLN A 171 47.52 -19.49 -10.35
C GLN A 171 48.63 -20.55 -10.42
N LEU A 172 48.67 -21.33 -11.50
CA LEU A 172 49.82 -22.16 -11.80
C LEU A 172 50.94 -21.16 -12.04
N VAL A 173 51.72 -20.92 -10.99
CA VAL A 173 52.98 -20.21 -11.07
C VAL A 173 53.89 -21.14 -11.86
N TRP A 174 54.09 -20.81 -13.13
CA TRP A 174 55.06 -21.48 -13.99
C TRP A 174 56.47 -21.06 -13.59
#